data_AF-A0A7X3QER7-F1
#
_entry.id   AF-A0A7X3QER7-F1
#
_cell.length_a   1.000
_cell.length_b   1.000
_cell.length_c   1.000
_cell.angle_alpha   90.00
_cell.angle_beta   90.00
_cell.angle_gamma   90.00
#
_symmetry.space_group_name_H-M   'P 1'
#
loop_
_entity.id
_entity.type
_entity.pdbx_description
1 polymer ?
#
loop_
_entity_poly.entity_id
_entity_poly.type
_entity_poly.pdbx_seq_one_letter_code
_entity_poly.pdbx_strand_id
1 'polypeptide(L)'
;MRKFAIRLLAVFRRASLLWWKLLGKTADDVAEQRVTGGESWNEFCDTLKAAGAALQFPGTPRDAFSQAEGYRYLSRITRAGLMAFVEHADPKAPVLHRVVNECTKLGADNPDNFYMTAALDGTYEYRITGRRNTIAYLSLGTQRGHYGQGGGLPPTGHIESEQIEMDEQGRFELLLSSHPEPGNWRPMTPETGTLVVRQTFLDRETEVPADLRIERINCADHERRPSPLTPGQLDEGLKTVGELVAGAPLLFAKWARDFQRHSNELPRFDADTSLAAGGDPNIAYYHSHWALAEDEALVIEVTPPECEHWNFQLNN
;
A
#
# COMPACT_ATOMS: atom_id res chain seq x y z
N MET A 1 4.74 18.40 24.61
CA MET A 1 4.60 17.01 25.12
C MET A 1 4.91 15.94 24.07
N ARG A 2 4.26 15.92 22.89
CA ARG A 2 4.52 14.91 21.83
C ARG A 2 5.99 14.80 21.36
N LYS A 3 6.65 15.93 21.06
CA LYS A 3 8.08 15.95 20.67
C LYS A 3 9.02 15.43 21.78
N PHE A 4 8.64 15.61 23.04
CA PHE A 4 9.42 15.15 24.19
C PHE A 4 9.26 13.63 24.39
N ALA A 5 8.03 13.11 24.28
CA ALA A 5 7.76 11.67 24.31
C ALA A 5 8.46 10.92 23.17
N ILE A 6 8.45 11.47 21.94
CA ILE A 6 9.18 10.90 20.80
C ILE A 6 10.69 10.86 21.07
N ARG A 7 11.26 11.93 21.63
CA ARG A 7 12.68 11.96 22.01
C ARG A 7 13.00 10.94 23.11
N LEU A 8 12.14 10.79 24.12
CA LEU A 8 12.29 9.79 25.18
C LEU A 8 12.25 8.37 24.65
N LEU A 9 11.31 8.05 23.76
CA LEU A 9 11.24 6.74 23.08
C LEU A 9 12.48 6.48 22.22
N ALA A 10 12.96 7.48 21.50
CA ALA A 10 14.19 7.36 20.71
C ALA A 10 15.43 7.13 21.60
N VAL A 11 15.52 7.80 22.75
CA VAL A 11 16.59 7.60 23.74
C VAL A 11 16.50 6.21 24.37
N PHE A 12 15.30 5.77 24.76
CA PHE A 12 15.08 4.43 25.31
C PHE A 12 15.44 3.33 24.31
N ARG A 13 15.01 3.47 23.04
CA ARG A 13 15.37 2.55 21.96
C ARG A 13 16.89 2.50 21.73
N ARG A 14 17.58 3.64 21.78
CA ARG A 14 19.05 3.67 21.67
C ARG A 14 19.73 3.02 22.87
N ALA A 15 19.23 3.29 24.09
CA ALA A 15 19.77 2.73 25.32
C ALA A 15 19.58 1.22 25.39
N SER A 16 18.41 0.71 24.98
CA SER A 16 18.16 -0.73 24.89
C SER A 16 19.07 -1.36 23.84
N LEU A 17 19.16 -0.83 22.62
CA LEU A 17 20.08 -1.35 21.60
C LEU A 17 21.55 -1.35 22.06
N LEU A 18 21.99 -0.32 22.78
CA LEU A 18 23.32 -0.27 23.41
C LEU A 18 23.48 -1.34 24.48
N TRP A 19 22.47 -1.57 25.32
CA TRP A 19 22.47 -2.60 26.35
C TRP A 19 22.53 -4.02 25.75
N TRP A 20 21.75 -4.30 24.71
CA TRP A 20 21.78 -5.57 23.98
C TRP A 20 23.14 -5.81 23.31
N LYS A 21 23.72 -4.75 22.72
CA LYS A 21 25.07 -4.81 22.13
C LYS A 21 26.14 -5.05 23.19
N LEU A 22 26.02 -4.47 24.38
CA LEU A 22 26.90 -4.72 25.53
C LEU A 22 26.78 -6.15 26.07
N LEU A 23 25.61 -6.77 25.94
CA LEU A 23 25.36 -8.19 26.25
C LEU A 23 25.76 -9.14 25.12
N GLY A 24 26.33 -8.64 24.01
CA GLY A 24 26.75 -9.45 22.86
C GLY A 24 25.60 -10.02 22.02
N LYS A 25 24.36 -9.54 22.21
CA LYS A 25 23.20 -10.00 21.45
C LYS A 25 23.02 -9.19 20.16
N THR A 26 22.77 -9.90 19.07
CA THR A 26 22.43 -9.34 17.75
C THR A 26 20.95 -9.00 17.65
N ALA A 27 20.54 -8.33 16.57
CA ALA A 27 19.11 -8.09 16.31
C ALA A 27 18.35 -9.40 16.09
N ASP A 28 18.99 -10.39 15.46
CA ASP A 28 18.42 -11.71 15.22
C ASP A 28 18.20 -12.47 16.53
N ASP A 29 19.13 -12.40 17.49
CA ASP A 29 18.97 -13.02 18.81
C ASP A 29 17.77 -12.44 19.58
N VAL A 30 17.50 -11.14 19.40
CA VAL A 30 16.35 -10.47 20.02
C VAL A 30 15.05 -10.91 19.35
N ALA A 31 15.01 -10.93 18.02
CA ALA A 31 13.83 -11.40 17.28
C ALA A 31 13.53 -12.87 17.58
N GLU A 32 14.55 -13.73 17.68
CA GLU A 32 14.39 -15.13 18.07
C GLU A 32 13.77 -15.27 19.46
N GLN A 33 14.26 -14.50 20.45
CA GLN A 33 13.68 -14.49 21.79
C GLN A 33 12.22 -14.02 21.79
N ARG A 34 11.89 -12.98 21.03
CA ARG A 34 10.53 -12.45 20.94
C ARG A 34 9.56 -13.44 20.29
N VAL A 35 9.99 -14.10 19.21
CA VAL A 35 9.17 -15.10 18.52
C VAL A 35 8.99 -16.36 19.38
N THR A 36 10.07 -16.91 19.93
CA THR A 36 10.01 -18.14 20.76
C THR A 36 9.30 -17.92 22.09
N GLY A 37 9.38 -16.73 22.67
CA GLY A 37 8.65 -16.32 23.86
C GLY A 37 7.20 -15.89 23.61
N GLY A 38 6.77 -15.77 22.35
CA GLY A 38 5.42 -15.34 21.97
C GLY A 38 5.14 -13.83 22.07
N GLU A 39 6.16 -13.02 22.39
CA GLU A 39 6.05 -11.57 22.53
C GLU A 39 5.63 -10.90 21.22
N SER A 40 6.23 -11.29 20.09
CA SER A 40 5.88 -10.76 18.75
C SER A 40 4.40 -10.95 18.43
N TRP A 41 3.85 -12.12 18.76
CA TRP A 41 2.44 -12.44 18.51
C TRP A 41 1.51 -11.66 19.44
N ASN A 42 1.84 -11.59 20.73
CA ASN A 42 1.04 -10.88 21.72
C ASN A 42 0.96 -9.38 21.38
N GLU A 43 2.09 -8.74 21.08
CA GLU A 43 2.12 -7.32 20.69
C GLU A 43 1.36 -7.06 19.39
N PHE A 44 1.46 -7.97 18.41
CA PHE A 44 0.67 -7.90 17.19
C PHE A 44 -0.83 -7.91 17.50
N CYS A 45 -1.31 -8.87 18.29
CA CYS A 45 -2.72 -8.95 18.71
C CYS A 45 -3.17 -7.73 19.51
N ASP A 46 -2.34 -7.23 20.44
CA ASP A 46 -2.63 -6.02 21.21
C ASP A 46 -2.75 -4.79 20.30
N THR A 47 -1.92 -4.72 19.25
CA THR A 47 -2.01 -3.66 18.25
C THR A 47 -3.30 -3.76 17.42
N LEU A 48 -3.68 -4.96 16.99
CA LEU A 48 -4.98 -5.18 16.31
C LEU A 48 -6.17 -4.77 17.19
N LYS A 49 -6.12 -5.11 18.48
CA LYS A 49 -7.13 -4.68 19.46
C LYS A 49 -7.17 -3.16 19.58
N ALA A 50 -6.02 -2.51 19.68
CA ALA A 50 -5.91 -1.06 19.78
C ALA A 50 -6.43 -0.34 18.53
N ALA A 51 -6.28 -0.93 17.34
CA ALA A 51 -6.79 -0.38 16.08
C ALA A 51 -8.32 -0.20 16.07
N GLY A 52 -9.06 -0.94 16.92
CA GLY A 52 -10.48 -0.73 17.16
C GLY A 52 -10.85 0.70 17.59
N ALA A 53 -9.91 1.45 18.17
CA ALA A 53 -10.10 2.85 18.53
C ALA A 53 -10.38 3.76 17.32
N ALA A 54 -10.00 3.35 16.10
CA ALA A 54 -10.33 4.09 14.88
C ALA A 54 -11.84 4.24 14.69
N LEU A 55 -12.65 3.25 15.10
CA LEU A 55 -14.12 3.32 15.02
C LEU A 55 -14.75 4.17 16.12
N GLN A 56 -13.92 4.65 17.05
CA GLN A 56 -14.29 5.58 18.11
C GLN A 56 -13.79 7.00 17.83
N PHE A 57 -13.16 7.23 16.69
CA PHE A 57 -12.58 8.51 16.32
C PHE A 57 -13.66 9.59 16.12
N PRO A 58 -13.43 10.86 16.50
CA PRO A 58 -14.42 11.91 16.29
C PRO A 58 -14.84 12.03 14.82
N GLY A 59 -16.15 12.05 14.56
CA GLY A 59 -16.73 12.12 13.22
C GLY A 59 -17.08 10.77 12.60
N THR A 60 -16.64 9.64 13.17
CA THR A 60 -17.05 8.32 12.67
C THR A 60 -18.52 8.03 13.02
N PRO A 61 -19.33 7.55 12.06
CA PRO A 61 -20.72 7.16 12.31
C PRO A 61 -20.85 6.11 13.42
N ARG A 62 -21.93 6.19 14.20
CA ARG A 62 -22.17 5.36 15.40
C ARG A 62 -23.32 4.38 15.26
N ASP A 63 -23.97 4.38 14.11
CA ASP A 63 -25.00 3.41 13.80
C ASP A 63 -24.41 1.99 13.69
N ALA A 64 -25.25 0.99 13.89
CA ALA A 64 -24.82 -0.41 13.96
C ALA A 64 -24.19 -0.91 12.65
N PHE A 65 -24.68 -0.44 11.51
CA PHE A 65 -24.21 -0.88 10.20
C PHE A 65 -22.79 -0.36 9.94
N SER A 66 -22.56 0.94 10.09
CA SER A 66 -21.24 1.56 9.88
C SER A 66 -20.19 1.01 10.85
N GLN A 67 -20.56 0.76 12.11
CA GLN A 67 -19.66 0.14 13.10
C GLN A 67 -19.31 -1.31 12.71
N ALA A 68 -20.28 -2.11 12.26
CA ALA A 68 -20.03 -3.46 11.78
C ALA A 68 -19.11 -3.47 10.54
N GLU A 69 -19.36 -2.57 9.57
CA GLU A 69 -18.47 -2.39 8.41
C GLU A 69 -17.06 -1.95 8.82
N GLY A 70 -16.94 -1.08 9.81
CA GLY A 70 -15.65 -0.64 10.34
C GLY A 70 -14.82 -1.80 10.94
N TYR A 71 -15.43 -2.67 11.73
CA TYR A 71 -14.72 -3.84 12.28
C TYR A 71 -14.39 -4.86 11.19
N ARG A 72 -15.29 -5.05 10.22
CA ARG A 72 -15.01 -5.86 9.04
C ARG A 72 -13.85 -5.28 8.25
N TYR A 73 -13.77 -3.97 8.09
CA TYR A 73 -12.65 -3.28 7.45
C TYR A 73 -11.32 -3.53 8.17
N LEU A 74 -11.26 -3.47 9.50
CA LEU A 74 -10.04 -3.84 10.25
C LEU A 74 -9.57 -5.27 9.95
N SER A 75 -10.49 -6.23 9.85
CA SER A 75 -10.15 -7.61 9.46
C SER A 75 -9.60 -7.70 8.02
N ARG A 76 -10.15 -6.89 7.10
CA ARG A 76 -9.68 -6.81 5.71
C ARG A 76 -8.25 -6.28 5.63
N ILE A 77 -7.96 -5.19 6.36
CA ILE A 77 -6.60 -4.61 6.40
C ILE A 77 -5.60 -5.56 7.06
N THR A 78 -6.03 -6.31 8.08
CA THR A 78 -5.20 -7.34 8.71
C THR A 78 -4.79 -8.41 7.69
N ARG A 79 -5.74 -8.92 6.91
CA ARG A 79 -5.46 -9.88 5.83
C ARG A 79 -4.54 -9.28 4.76
N ALA A 80 -4.77 -8.03 4.37
CA ALA A 80 -3.92 -7.32 3.40
C ALA A 80 -2.47 -7.24 3.87
N GLY A 81 -2.26 -6.84 5.13
CA GLY A 81 -0.95 -6.68 5.72
C GLY A 81 -0.22 -8.02 5.88
N LEU A 82 -0.90 -9.08 6.33
CA LEU A 82 -0.29 -10.41 6.42
C LEU A 82 0.19 -10.91 5.05
N MET A 83 -0.61 -10.71 3.99
CA MET A 83 -0.19 -11.05 2.64
C MET A 83 1.06 -10.25 2.20
N ALA A 84 1.07 -8.94 2.44
CA ALA A 84 2.14 -8.06 1.97
C ALA A 84 3.45 -8.18 2.78
N PHE A 85 3.34 -8.30 4.09
CA PHE A 85 4.47 -8.12 5.02
C PHE A 85 4.88 -9.41 5.76
N VAL A 86 4.16 -10.52 5.54
CA VAL A 86 4.57 -11.85 6.03
C VAL A 86 4.74 -12.82 4.86
N GLU A 87 3.70 -13.04 4.07
CA GLU A 87 3.69 -14.09 3.03
C GLU A 87 4.51 -13.72 1.78
N HIS A 88 4.42 -12.46 1.32
CA HIS A 88 5.08 -11.98 0.09
C HIS A 88 6.07 -10.85 0.36
N ALA A 89 6.71 -10.90 1.52
CA ALA A 89 7.63 -9.86 2.01
C ALA A 89 9.09 -10.07 1.60
N ASP A 90 9.45 -11.15 0.91
CA ASP A 90 10.83 -11.43 0.51
C ASP A 90 11.19 -10.73 -0.81
N PRO A 91 12.00 -9.65 -0.79
CA PRO A 91 12.41 -8.96 -2.01
C PRO A 91 13.39 -9.78 -2.86
N LYS A 92 13.96 -10.89 -2.36
CA LYS A 92 14.82 -11.76 -3.18
C LYS A 92 14.03 -12.65 -4.13
N ALA A 93 12.75 -12.89 -3.81
CA ALA A 93 11.82 -13.69 -4.61
C ALA A 93 10.46 -12.99 -4.66
N PRO A 94 10.38 -11.81 -5.30
CA PRO A 94 9.17 -10.99 -5.31
C PRO A 94 8.01 -11.71 -5.99
N VAL A 95 6.80 -11.54 -5.45
CA VAL A 95 5.56 -12.09 -6.01
C VAL A 95 4.56 -10.96 -6.23
N LEU A 96 4.08 -10.82 -7.47
CA LEU A 96 2.95 -9.96 -7.78
C LEU A 96 1.66 -10.57 -7.22
N HIS A 97 0.98 -9.82 -6.35
CA HIS A 97 -0.25 -10.28 -5.70
C HIS A 97 -1.22 -9.12 -5.44
N ARG A 98 -2.49 -9.44 -5.18
CA ARG A 98 -3.57 -8.44 -4.98
C ARG A 98 -3.88 -8.25 -3.50
N VAL A 99 -3.39 -7.15 -2.91
CA VAL A 99 -3.76 -6.74 -1.54
C VAL A 99 -5.04 -5.92 -1.48
N VAL A 100 -5.35 -5.19 -2.56
CA VAL A 100 -6.62 -4.46 -2.75
C VAL A 100 -7.42 -5.16 -3.83
N ASN A 101 -8.64 -5.56 -3.49
CA ASN A 101 -9.54 -6.36 -4.32
C ASN A 101 -10.99 -6.27 -3.78
N GLU A 102 -11.88 -7.09 -4.32
CA GLU A 102 -13.32 -7.07 -4.07
C GLU A 102 -13.65 -7.26 -2.57
N CYS A 103 -12.78 -7.98 -1.85
CA CYS A 103 -12.94 -8.30 -0.43
C CYS A 103 -12.02 -7.49 0.49
N THR A 104 -11.06 -6.73 -0.04
CA THR A 104 -10.10 -5.92 0.73
C THR A 104 -9.97 -4.55 0.10
N LYS A 105 -10.46 -3.53 0.79
CA LYS A 105 -10.58 -2.15 0.30
C LYS A 105 -9.71 -1.20 1.11
N LEU A 106 -9.16 -0.15 0.50
CA LEU A 106 -8.25 0.78 1.18
C LEU A 106 -8.26 2.15 0.50
N GLY A 107 -8.67 3.18 1.24
CA GLY A 107 -8.43 4.58 0.86
C GLY A 107 -9.15 5.02 -0.42
N ALA A 108 -10.43 4.64 -0.58
CA ALA A 108 -11.18 4.85 -1.83
C ALA A 108 -10.50 4.16 -3.03
N ASP A 109 -10.24 2.86 -2.89
CA ASP A 109 -9.75 2.03 -3.99
C ASP A 109 -10.66 2.13 -5.20
N ASN A 110 -10.06 2.34 -6.38
CA ASN A 110 -10.81 2.46 -7.62
C ASN A 110 -11.43 1.08 -7.96
N PRO A 111 -12.78 0.97 -8.03
CA PRO A 111 -13.45 -0.27 -8.38
C PRO A 111 -13.14 -0.75 -9.80
N ASP A 112 -12.63 0.11 -10.68
CA ASP A 112 -12.21 -0.22 -12.05
C ASP A 112 -10.76 -0.70 -12.11
N ASN A 113 -10.02 -0.67 -11.00
CA ASN A 113 -8.63 -1.11 -10.99
C ASN A 113 -8.48 -2.60 -10.66
N PHE A 114 -7.49 -3.21 -11.29
CA PHE A 114 -6.87 -4.46 -10.87
C PHE A 114 -5.47 -4.15 -10.32
N TYR A 115 -5.42 -3.91 -9.02
CA TYR A 115 -4.19 -3.58 -8.32
C TYR A 115 -3.34 -4.82 -8.07
N MET A 116 -2.05 -4.72 -8.35
CA MET A 116 -1.05 -5.67 -7.88
C MET A 116 0.07 -4.97 -7.14
N THR A 117 0.71 -5.68 -6.22
CA THR A 117 1.89 -5.21 -5.49
C THR A 117 2.94 -6.30 -5.39
N ALA A 118 4.19 -5.92 -5.19
CA ALA A 118 5.29 -6.82 -4.85
C ALA A 118 6.29 -6.09 -3.92
N ALA A 119 6.87 -6.83 -2.97
CA ALA A 119 7.97 -6.34 -2.16
C ALA A 119 9.22 -6.11 -3.03
N LEU A 120 9.89 -4.98 -2.81
CA LEU A 120 11.15 -4.62 -3.45
C LEU A 120 12.18 -4.27 -2.38
N ASP A 121 13.43 -4.21 -2.81
CA ASP A 121 14.57 -3.67 -2.08
C ASP A 121 15.37 -2.85 -3.08
N GLY A 122 15.53 -1.55 -2.82
CA GLY A 122 16.22 -0.60 -3.70
C GLY A 122 17.70 -0.91 -3.95
N THR A 123 18.29 -1.85 -3.21
CA THR A 123 19.66 -2.35 -3.42
C THR A 123 19.73 -3.51 -4.43
N TYR A 124 18.59 -4.08 -4.81
CA TYR A 124 18.49 -5.10 -5.85
C TYR A 124 18.06 -4.52 -7.19
N GLU A 125 18.16 -5.34 -8.23
CA GLU A 125 17.68 -5.03 -9.57
C GLU A 125 16.63 -6.06 -9.96
N TYR A 126 15.56 -5.58 -10.58
CA TYR A 126 14.42 -6.41 -10.96
C TYR A 126 14.12 -6.27 -12.43
N ARG A 127 13.59 -7.36 -12.98
CA ARG A 127 13.00 -7.39 -14.31
C ARG A 127 11.53 -7.72 -14.20
N ILE A 128 10.71 -6.90 -14.85
CA ILE A 128 9.32 -7.20 -15.12
C ILE A 128 9.22 -7.64 -16.57
N THR A 129 8.66 -8.81 -16.81
CA THR A 129 8.28 -9.26 -18.15
C THR A 129 6.78 -9.37 -18.23
N GLY A 130 6.22 -9.09 -19.40
CA GLY A 130 4.79 -9.22 -19.55
C GLY A 130 4.26 -9.10 -20.96
N ARG A 131 2.94 -9.27 -21.05
CA ARG A 131 2.15 -9.00 -22.25
C ARG A 131 1.10 -7.96 -21.91
N ARG A 132 1.04 -6.89 -22.70
CA ARG A 132 0.17 -5.73 -22.47
C ARG A 132 -1.33 -6.06 -22.53
N ASN A 133 -1.70 -7.11 -23.26
CA ASN A 133 -3.08 -7.54 -23.49
C ASN A 133 -3.98 -6.35 -23.91
N THR A 134 -5.21 -6.24 -23.41
CA THR A 134 -6.20 -5.27 -23.92
C THR A 134 -6.72 -4.28 -22.87
N ILE A 135 -6.20 -4.29 -21.64
CA ILE A 135 -6.56 -3.31 -20.61
C ILE A 135 -6.42 -1.88 -21.12
N ALA A 136 -7.34 -0.96 -20.81
CA ALA A 136 -7.21 0.42 -21.30
C ALA A 136 -5.97 1.11 -20.72
N TYR A 137 -5.80 1.05 -19.40
CA TYR A 137 -4.72 1.76 -18.70
C TYR A 137 -3.82 0.80 -17.93
N LEU A 138 -2.50 0.99 -18.04
CA LEU A 138 -1.50 0.27 -17.26
C LEU A 138 -0.44 1.25 -16.75
N SER A 139 -0.30 1.33 -15.43
CA SER A 139 0.80 2.05 -14.79
C SER A 139 1.55 1.21 -13.76
N LEU A 140 2.85 1.45 -13.66
CA LEU A 140 3.73 0.82 -12.68
C LEU A 140 4.46 1.92 -11.90
N GLY A 141 4.31 1.92 -10.59
CA GLY A 141 4.95 2.86 -9.69
C GLY A 141 5.82 2.14 -8.66
N THR A 142 7.04 2.63 -8.45
CA THR A 142 7.85 2.24 -7.29
C THR A 142 7.61 3.24 -6.16
N GLN A 143 7.50 2.75 -4.93
CA GLN A 143 7.19 3.56 -3.76
C GLN A 143 8.10 3.17 -2.59
N ARG A 144 8.29 4.13 -1.67
CA ARG A 144 8.93 3.90 -0.37
C ARG A 144 7.92 4.07 0.76
N GLY A 145 8.19 3.43 1.89
CA GLY A 145 7.35 3.52 3.08
C GLY A 145 6.08 2.64 2.99
N HIS A 146 5.20 2.82 3.96
CA HIS A 146 3.88 2.21 4.04
C HIS A 146 2.99 3.04 4.97
N TYR A 147 1.66 2.89 4.88
CA TYR A 147 0.70 3.68 5.66
C TYR A 147 0.88 3.58 7.19
N GLY A 148 1.53 2.52 7.69
CA GLY A 148 1.64 2.25 9.12
C GLY A 148 2.52 3.23 9.92
N GLN A 149 3.49 3.89 9.27
CA GLN A 149 4.41 4.82 9.95
C GLN A 149 4.10 6.30 9.70
N GLY A 150 2.96 6.61 9.09
CA GLY A 150 2.54 7.99 8.82
C GLY A 150 3.38 8.72 7.76
N GLY A 151 4.27 8.00 7.06
CA GLY A 151 5.09 8.52 5.97
C GLY A 151 4.41 8.47 4.58
N GLY A 152 3.23 7.86 4.49
CA GLY A 152 2.52 7.67 3.22
C GLY A 152 3.21 6.66 2.30
N LEU A 153 2.98 6.82 1.00
CA LEU A 153 3.57 6.00 -0.07
C LEU A 153 4.17 6.89 -1.17
N PRO A 154 5.11 7.80 -0.84
CA PRO A 154 5.67 8.70 -1.82
C PRO A 154 6.36 7.94 -2.96
N PRO A 155 6.13 8.32 -4.22
CA PRO A 155 6.72 7.65 -5.37
C PRO A 155 8.24 7.83 -5.41
N THR A 156 8.90 6.81 -5.95
CA THR A 156 10.33 6.78 -6.28
C THR A 156 10.57 6.62 -7.78
N GLY A 157 9.54 6.20 -8.52
CA GLY A 157 9.52 6.06 -9.98
C GLY A 157 8.11 5.75 -10.47
N HIS A 158 7.80 6.10 -11.72
CA HIS A 158 6.51 5.86 -12.34
C HIS A 158 6.64 5.70 -13.86
N ILE A 159 5.79 4.84 -14.45
CA ILE A 159 5.70 4.60 -15.88
C ILE A 159 4.29 4.17 -16.27
N GLU A 160 3.90 4.57 -17.47
CA GLU A 160 2.66 4.17 -18.11
C GLU A 160 2.96 3.40 -19.39
N SER A 161 2.00 2.60 -19.86
CA SER A 161 2.23 1.71 -21.00
C SER A 161 2.67 2.41 -22.27
N GLU A 162 2.26 3.65 -22.49
CA GLU A 162 2.57 4.48 -23.67
C GLU A 162 4.05 4.85 -23.71
N GLN A 163 4.75 4.74 -22.57
CA GLN A 163 6.17 5.00 -22.42
C GLN A 163 7.02 3.71 -22.42
N ILE A 164 6.38 2.55 -22.58
CA ILE A 164 7.04 1.23 -22.63
C ILE A 164 7.14 0.82 -24.09
N GLU A 165 8.36 0.59 -24.55
CA GLU A 165 8.61 -0.02 -25.85
C GLU A 165 8.16 -1.49 -25.82
N MET A 166 7.35 -1.88 -26.79
CA MET A 166 6.79 -3.24 -26.89
C MET A 166 7.05 -3.82 -28.27
N ASP A 167 7.08 -5.14 -28.38
CA ASP A 167 7.10 -5.80 -29.68
C ASP A 167 5.71 -5.84 -30.34
N GLU A 168 5.65 -6.32 -31.59
CA GLU A 168 4.41 -6.42 -32.38
C GLU A 168 3.32 -7.28 -31.72
N GLN A 169 3.67 -8.12 -30.74
CA GLN A 169 2.74 -8.98 -30.01
C GLN A 169 2.37 -8.41 -28.63
N GLY A 170 2.81 -7.19 -28.34
CA GLY A 170 2.58 -6.48 -27.09
C GLY A 170 3.40 -7.02 -25.92
N ARG A 171 4.49 -7.75 -26.18
CA ARG A 171 5.41 -8.17 -25.11
C ARG A 171 6.40 -7.07 -24.78
N PHE A 172 6.78 -7.00 -23.52
CA PHE A 172 7.77 -6.05 -23.04
C PHE A 172 8.62 -6.63 -21.90
N GLU A 173 9.79 -6.03 -21.75
CA GLU A 173 10.65 -6.14 -20.59
C GLU A 173 10.80 -4.74 -19.99
N LEU A 174 10.76 -4.62 -18.66
CA LEU A 174 10.99 -3.38 -17.92
C LEU A 174 11.97 -3.65 -16.78
N LEU A 175 13.04 -2.86 -16.73
CA LEU A 175 14.05 -2.92 -15.67
C LEU A 175 13.74 -1.93 -14.55
N LEU A 176 13.84 -2.38 -13.31
CA LEU A 176 13.79 -1.55 -12.12
C LEU A 176 15.14 -1.61 -11.40
N SER A 177 15.80 -0.47 -11.24
CA SER A 177 17.11 -0.40 -10.58
C SER A 177 17.41 1.02 -10.09
N SER A 178 18.37 1.14 -9.17
CA SER A 178 18.91 2.43 -8.71
C SER A 178 19.95 3.02 -9.69
N HIS A 179 20.31 2.29 -10.74
CA HIS A 179 21.29 2.68 -11.76
C HIS A 179 20.60 2.83 -13.12
N PRO A 180 20.79 3.95 -13.84
CA PRO A 180 20.18 4.14 -15.15
C PRO A 180 20.58 3.04 -16.15
N GLU A 181 19.58 2.43 -16.78
CA GLU A 181 19.71 1.46 -17.87
C GLU A 181 19.06 2.02 -19.16
N PRO A 182 19.53 1.62 -20.35
CA PRO A 182 18.91 2.02 -21.61
C PRO A 182 17.56 1.32 -21.84
N GLY A 183 16.70 1.94 -22.66
CA GLY A 183 15.40 1.38 -23.06
C GLY A 183 14.35 1.47 -21.94
N ASN A 184 13.57 0.40 -21.79
CA ASN A 184 12.53 0.30 -20.77
C ASN A 184 13.13 0.16 -19.36
N TRP A 185 13.43 1.29 -18.74
CA TRP A 185 13.97 1.36 -17.39
C TRP A 185 13.21 2.36 -16.53
N ARG A 186 13.02 2.06 -15.24
CA ARG A 186 12.51 3.03 -14.27
C ARG A 186 13.28 3.05 -12.96
N PRO A 187 13.44 4.26 -12.38
CA PRO A 187 14.27 4.44 -11.21
C PRO A 187 13.66 3.77 -9.97
N MET A 188 14.55 3.23 -9.17
CA MET A 188 14.37 3.02 -7.73
C MET A 188 15.33 3.95 -6.97
N THR A 189 15.05 4.14 -5.69
CA THR A 189 15.99 4.69 -4.72
C THR A 189 16.36 3.61 -3.70
N PRO A 190 17.45 3.75 -2.93
CA PRO A 190 17.78 2.81 -1.86
C PRO A 190 16.65 2.56 -0.84
N GLU A 191 15.73 3.51 -0.69
CA GLU A 191 14.57 3.40 0.20
C GLU A 191 13.33 2.77 -0.46
N THR A 192 13.39 2.45 -1.75
CA THR A 192 12.27 1.79 -2.46
C THR A 192 12.00 0.43 -1.84
N GLY A 193 10.73 0.17 -1.52
CA GLY A 193 10.31 -1.05 -0.84
C GLY A 193 9.13 -1.76 -1.49
N THR A 194 8.44 -1.11 -2.44
CA THR A 194 7.21 -1.67 -3.01
C THR A 194 7.01 -1.25 -4.45
N LEU A 195 6.59 -2.21 -5.28
CA LEU A 195 6.00 -1.99 -6.59
C LEU A 195 4.49 -1.91 -6.45
N VAL A 196 3.85 -0.94 -7.10
CA VAL A 196 2.40 -0.86 -7.26
C VAL A 196 2.08 -0.84 -8.75
N VAL A 197 1.25 -1.79 -9.19
CA VAL A 197 0.73 -1.86 -10.55
C VAL A 197 -0.74 -1.49 -10.53
N ARG A 198 -1.13 -0.56 -11.39
CA ARG A 198 -2.53 -0.20 -11.65
C ARG A 198 -2.91 -0.63 -13.04
N GLN A 199 -4.01 -1.36 -13.14
CA GLN A 199 -4.62 -1.78 -14.39
C GLN A 199 -6.07 -1.30 -14.37
N THR A 200 -6.39 -0.22 -15.07
CA THR A 200 -7.73 0.38 -15.02
C THR A 200 -8.53 -0.09 -16.21
N PHE A 201 -9.67 -0.71 -15.94
CA PHE A 201 -10.63 -1.12 -16.94
C PHE A 201 -11.49 0.06 -17.39
N LEU A 202 -11.76 0.17 -18.69
CA LEU A 202 -12.93 0.89 -19.18
C LEU A 202 -14.14 -0.06 -19.26
N ASP A 203 -13.89 -1.32 -19.61
CA ASP A 203 -14.91 -2.36 -19.68
C ASP A 203 -14.34 -3.72 -19.25
N ARG A 204 -14.71 -4.14 -18.05
CA ARG A 204 -14.27 -5.41 -17.44
C ARG A 204 -14.73 -6.65 -18.21
N GLU A 205 -15.76 -6.55 -19.06
CA GLU A 205 -16.29 -7.70 -19.78
C GLU A 205 -15.50 -8.02 -21.05
N THR A 206 -14.87 -7.02 -21.67
CA THR A 206 -14.21 -7.14 -22.97
C THR A 206 -12.68 -7.00 -22.91
N GLU A 207 -12.16 -6.41 -21.83
CA GLU A 207 -10.72 -6.19 -21.66
C GLU A 207 -10.05 -7.32 -20.86
N VAL A 208 -8.78 -7.57 -21.17
CA VAL A 208 -7.93 -8.55 -20.52
C VAL A 208 -6.76 -7.81 -19.87
N PRO A 209 -6.55 -7.94 -18.53
CA PRO A 209 -5.43 -7.33 -17.85
C PRO A 209 -4.09 -7.86 -18.39
N ALA A 210 -3.06 -7.04 -18.29
CA ALA A 210 -1.69 -7.41 -18.62
C ALA A 210 -1.21 -8.59 -17.76
N ASP A 211 -0.57 -9.55 -18.43
CA ASP A 211 0.11 -10.67 -17.78
C ASP A 211 1.50 -10.21 -17.35
N LEU A 212 1.77 -10.14 -16.05
CA LEU A 212 3.03 -9.62 -15.53
C LEU A 212 3.75 -10.67 -14.67
N ARG A 213 5.07 -10.71 -14.79
CA ARG A 213 5.98 -11.47 -13.92
C ARG A 213 7.12 -10.58 -13.47
N ILE A 214 7.57 -10.76 -12.24
CA ILE A 214 8.72 -10.06 -11.67
C ILE A 214 9.76 -11.05 -11.20
N GLU A 215 11.04 -10.76 -11.44
CA GLU A 215 12.18 -11.51 -10.91
C GLU A 215 13.32 -10.57 -10.51
N ARG A 216 14.13 -11.00 -9.54
CA ARG A 216 15.42 -10.37 -9.22
C ARG A 216 16.48 -10.84 -10.21
N ILE A 217 17.25 -9.92 -10.79
CA ILE A 217 18.19 -10.24 -11.87
C ILE A 217 19.67 -10.12 -11.49
N ASN A 218 20.01 -9.30 -10.49
CA ASN A 218 21.40 -9.12 -10.04
C ASN A 218 21.83 -10.19 -9.02
N CYS A 219 21.56 -11.46 -9.32
CA CYS A 219 21.89 -12.60 -8.47
C CYS A 219 22.15 -13.88 -9.26
N ALA A 220 22.80 -14.85 -8.61
CA ALA A 220 22.97 -16.17 -9.19
C ALA A 220 21.62 -16.93 -9.23
N ASP A 221 21.42 -17.79 -10.23
CA ASP A 221 20.14 -18.48 -10.46
C ASP A 221 19.63 -19.26 -9.24
N HIS A 222 20.53 -19.88 -8.48
CA HIS A 222 20.17 -20.64 -7.27
C HIS A 222 19.65 -19.77 -6.13
N GLU A 223 19.81 -18.45 -6.22
CA GLU A 223 19.28 -17.47 -5.28
C GLU A 223 17.93 -16.88 -5.73
N ARG A 224 17.44 -17.18 -6.94
CA ARG A 224 16.12 -16.76 -7.43
C ARG A 224 15.01 -17.65 -6.87
N ARG A 225 14.96 -17.79 -5.56
CA ARG A 225 13.99 -18.62 -4.84
C ARG A 225 13.67 -18.00 -3.48
N PRO A 226 12.48 -18.28 -2.91
CA PRO A 226 12.13 -17.78 -1.58
C PRO A 226 13.20 -18.11 -0.53
N SER A 227 13.54 -17.12 0.27
CA SER A 227 14.40 -17.28 1.43
C SER A 227 13.69 -18.13 2.50
N PRO A 228 14.41 -18.96 3.26
CA PRO A 228 13.85 -19.58 4.45
C PRO A 228 13.36 -18.52 5.42
N LEU A 229 12.18 -18.72 6.01
CA LEU A 229 11.63 -17.84 7.03
C LEU A 229 12.58 -17.75 8.23
N THR A 230 12.90 -16.53 8.66
CA THR A 230 13.65 -16.26 9.89
C THR A 230 12.75 -15.64 10.98
N PRO A 231 13.11 -15.78 12.27
CA PRO A 231 12.42 -15.06 13.35
C PRO A 231 12.41 -13.54 13.13
N GLY A 232 13.50 -12.97 12.60
CA GLY A 232 13.59 -11.55 12.28
C GLY A 232 12.57 -11.10 11.23
N GLN A 233 12.38 -11.89 10.18
CA GLN A 233 11.35 -11.61 9.16
C GLN A 233 9.94 -11.66 9.74
N LEU A 234 9.65 -12.65 10.59
CA LEU A 234 8.33 -12.78 11.22
C LEU A 234 8.05 -11.66 12.22
N ASP A 235 9.02 -11.34 13.09
CA ASP A 235 8.87 -10.26 14.09
C ASP A 235 8.65 -8.89 13.44
N GLU A 236 9.46 -8.53 12.44
CA GLU A 236 9.28 -7.27 11.71
C GLU A 236 7.99 -7.29 10.88
N GLY A 237 7.68 -8.40 10.19
CA GLY A 237 6.46 -8.54 9.41
C GLY A 237 5.21 -8.31 10.24
N LEU A 238 5.06 -9.01 11.36
CA LEU A 238 3.93 -8.84 12.29
C LEU A 238 3.84 -7.42 12.84
N LYS A 239 4.97 -6.82 13.18
CA LYS A 239 5.04 -5.41 13.60
C LYS A 239 4.53 -4.47 12.50
N THR A 240 5.00 -4.63 11.27
CA THR A 240 4.55 -3.83 10.11
C THR A 240 3.06 -4.01 9.81
N VAL A 241 2.52 -5.23 9.94
CA VAL A 241 1.07 -5.46 9.83
C VAL A 241 0.31 -4.69 10.91
N GLY A 242 0.75 -4.79 12.16
CA GLY A 242 0.15 -4.05 13.28
C GLY A 242 0.13 -2.54 13.02
N GLU A 243 1.26 -1.98 12.56
CA GLU A 243 1.37 -0.58 12.18
C GLU A 243 0.38 -0.21 11.05
N LEU A 244 0.26 -1.04 10.00
CA LEU A 244 -0.72 -0.80 8.92
C LEU A 244 -2.16 -0.77 9.45
N VAL A 245 -2.54 -1.78 10.26
CA VAL A 245 -3.91 -1.92 10.78
C VAL A 245 -4.26 -0.82 11.77
N ALA A 246 -3.30 -0.31 12.54
CA ALA A 246 -3.54 0.82 13.44
C ALA A 246 -3.52 2.17 12.69
N GLY A 247 -2.61 2.34 11.74
CA GLY A 247 -2.33 3.62 11.08
C GLY A 247 -3.31 3.97 9.97
N ALA A 248 -3.56 3.05 9.04
CA ALA A 248 -4.37 3.35 7.85
C ALA A 248 -5.84 3.67 8.19
N PRO A 249 -6.55 2.90 9.04
CA PRO A 249 -7.93 3.24 9.43
C PRO A 249 -8.03 4.59 10.12
N LEU A 250 -7.07 4.94 10.97
CA LEU A 250 -7.05 6.22 11.66
C LEU A 250 -6.81 7.39 10.69
N LEU A 251 -5.94 7.21 9.70
CA LEU A 251 -5.71 8.20 8.64
C LEU A 251 -6.99 8.48 7.86
N PHE A 252 -7.65 7.43 7.37
CA PHE A 252 -8.86 7.58 6.55
C PHE A 252 -10.07 8.03 7.37
N ALA A 253 -10.21 7.62 8.64
CA ALA A 253 -11.21 8.16 9.55
C ALA A 253 -11.01 9.68 9.78
N LYS A 254 -9.76 10.13 9.88
CA LYS A 254 -9.44 11.57 9.94
C LYS A 254 -9.85 12.30 8.67
N TRP A 255 -9.57 11.75 7.50
CA TRP A 255 -9.98 12.33 6.22
C TRP A 255 -11.51 12.40 6.11
N ALA A 256 -12.22 11.30 6.38
CA ALA A 256 -13.68 11.26 6.36
C ALA A 256 -14.30 12.32 7.29
N ARG A 257 -13.77 12.49 8.51
CA ARG A 257 -14.16 13.59 9.41
C ARG A 257 -13.90 14.95 8.80
N ASP A 258 -12.71 15.18 8.24
CA ASP A 258 -12.35 16.47 7.67
C ASP A 258 -13.23 16.83 6.45
N PHE A 259 -13.64 15.83 5.67
CA PHE A 259 -14.59 15.97 4.56
C PHE A 259 -16.01 16.33 4.98
N GLN A 260 -16.41 16.10 6.24
CA GLN A 260 -17.73 16.53 6.73
C GLN A 260 -17.95 18.04 6.62
N ARG A 261 -16.87 18.84 6.49
CA ARG A 261 -16.93 20.29 6.28
C ARG A 261 -17.57 20.70 4.97
N HIS A 262 -17.62 19.80 3.99
CA HIS A 262 -18.21 20.01 2.67
C HIS A 262 -19.08 18.79 2.30
N SER A 263 -19.89 18.34 3.27
CA SER A 263 -20.82 17.23 3.07
C SER A 263 -21.80 17.55 1.94
N ASN A 264 -22.05 16.57 1.06
CA ASN A 264 -22.91 16.73 -0.11
C ASN A 264 -22.42 17.74 -1.15
N GLU A 265 -21.17 18.21 -1.02
CA GLU A 265 -20.43 18.92 -2.06
C GLU A 265 -19.29 18.03 -2.58
N LEU A 266 -18.70 18.36 -3.73
CA LEU A 266 -17.60 17.58 -4.30
C LEU A 266 -16.42 18.48 -4.72
N PRO A 267 -15.74 19.12 -3.76
CA PRO A 267 -14.57 19.94 -4.08
C PRO A 267 -13.39 19.07 -4.54
N ARG A 268 -12.52 19.65 -5.36
CA ARG A 268 -11.27 19.00 -5.77
C ARG A 268 -10.39 18.73 -4.55
N PHE A 269 -9.89 17.51 -4.44
CA PHE A 269 -8.97 17.14 -3.37
C PHE A 269 -7.56 17.67 -3.68
N ASP A 270 -6.82 18.01 -2.63
CA ASP A 270 -5.46 18.54 -2.75
C ASP A 270 -4.53 17.48 -3.37
N ALA A 271 -3.92 17.82 -4.51
CA ALA A 271 -3.12 16.88 -5.29
C ALA A 271 -1.89 16.42 -4.51
N ASP A 272 -1.17 17.34 -3.83
CA ASP A 272 0.02 17.01 -3.05
C ASP A 272 -0.30 16.04 -1.90
N THR A 273 -1.45 16.24 -1.24
CA THR A 273 -1.96 15.33 -0.20
C THR A 273 -2.26 13.94 -0.78
N SER A 274 -2.88 13.87 -1.98
CA SER A 274 -3.14 12.59 -2.66
C SER A 274 -1.84 11.87 -3.06
N LEU A 275 -0.90 12.57 -3.72
CA LEU A 275 0.39 12.01 -4.11
C LEU A 275 1.19 11.51 -2.90
N ALA A 276 1.19 12.26 -1.79
CA ALA A 276 1.84 11.82 -0.55
C ALA A 276 1.24 10.53 0.02
N ALA A 277 -0.07 10.30 -0.20
CA ALA A 277 -0.77 9.08 0.17
C ALA A 277 -0.61 7.94 -0.87
N GLY A 278 0.16 8.14 -1.94
CA GLY A 278 0.38 7.14 -2.97
C GLY A 278 -0.59 7.22 -4.15
N GLY A 279 -1.33 8.32 -4.29
CA GLY A 279 -2.14 8.62 -5.45
C GLY A 279 -1.32 8.61 -6.74
N ASP A 280 -1.98 8.21 -7.84
CA ASP A 280 -1.42 8.30 -9.18
C ASP A 280 -1.32 9.78 -9.62
N PRO A 281 -0.16 10.24 -10.12
CA PRO A 281 0.06 11.64 -10.51
C PRO A 281 -0.84 12.10 -11.67
N ASN A 282 -1.39 11.18 -12.47
CA ASN A 282 -2.25 11.52 -13.61
C ASN A 282 -3.74 11.63 -13.25
N ILE A 283 -4.12 11.32 -12.00
CA ILE A 283 -5.51 11.31 -11.56
C ILE A 283 -5.84 12.61 -10.81
N ALA A 284 -6.91 13.28 -11.23
CA ALA A 284 -7.51 14.39 -10.49
C ALA A 284 -8.57 13.86 -9.51
N TYR A 285 -8.23 13.82 -8.22
CA TYR A 285 -9.09 13.28 -7.17
C TYR A 285 -10.12 14.29 -6.66
N TYR A 286 -11.32 13.78 -6.39
CA TYR A 286 -12.38 14.48 -5.67
C TYR A 286 -12.85 13.55 -4.54
N HIS A 287 -12.73 13.99 -3.30
CA HIS A 287 -13.12 13.21 -2.13
C HIS A 287 -14.04 14.03 -1.25
N SER A 288 -15.11 13.41 -0.79
CA SER A 288 -16.11 14.06 0.06
C SER A 288 -16.81 13.09 0.98
N HIS A 289 -17.74 13.64 1.76
CA HIS A 289 -18.64 12.95 2.65
C HIS A 289 -20.08 13.16 2.19
N TRP A 290 -20.91 12.13 2.30
CA TRP A 290 -22.30 12.16 1.88
C TRP A 290 -23.21 11.88 3.09
N ALA A 291 -24.29 12.63 3.21
CA ALA A 291 -25.29 12.44 4.25
C ALA A 291 -26.68 12.79 3.70
N LEU A 292 -27.52 11.77 3.53
CA LEU A 292 -28.85 11.87 2.96
C LEU A 292 -29.84 11.10 3.82
N ALA A 293 -31.06 11.62 3.98
CA ALA A 293 -32.19 10.85 4.49
C ALA A 293 -32.66 9.79 3.45
N GLU A 294 -33.50 8.84 3.88
CA GLU A 294 -34.00 7.75 3.02
C GLU A 294 -34.79 8.26 1.79
N ASP A 295 -35.39 9.45 1.89
CA ASP A 295 -36.20 10.09 0.86
C ASP A 295 -35.45 11.20 0.09
N GLU A 296 -34.15 11.37 0.34
CA GLU A 296 -33.30 12.35 -0.34
C GLU A 296 -32.43 11.70 -1.43
N ALA A 297 -32.12 12.49 -2.45
CA ALA A 297 -31.15 12.13 -3.48
C ALA A 297 -30.15 13.27 -3.68
N LEU A 298 -28.87 12.93 -3.83
CA LEU A 298 -27.85 13.88 -4.24
C LEU A 298 -27.70 13.85 -5.76
N VAL A 299 -28.01 14.97 -6.41
CA VAL A 299 -27.81 15.13 -7.85
C VAL A 299 -26.41 15.69 -8.09
N ILE A 300 -25.58 14.90 -8.78
CA ILE A 300 -24.23 15.31 -9.19
C ILE A 300 -24.27 15.55 -10.70
N GLU A 301 -24.15 16.82 -11.10
CA GLU A 301 -24.06 17.22 -12.50
C GLU A 301 -22.59 17.38 -12.88
N VAL A 302 -22.15 16.67 -13.92
CA VAL A 302 -20.77 16.72 -14.39
C VAL A 302 -20.76 16.81 -15.91
N THR A 303 -19.91 17.69 -16.44
CA THR A 303 -19.44 17.58 -17.82
C THR A 303 -18.17 16.74 -17.78
N PRO A 304 -18.19 15.51 -18.34
CA PRO A 304 -17.00 14.67 -18.34
C PRO A 304 -15.78 15.42 -18.90
N PRO A 305 -14.63 15.39 -18.21
CA PRO A 305 -13.43 16.02 -18.72
C PRO A 305 -12.93 15.30 -19.98
N GLU A 306 -12.21 16.00 -20.84
CA GLU A 306 -11.43 15.36 -21.91
C GLU A 306 -10.25 14.62 -21.29
N CYS A 307 -10.42 13.31 -21.06
CA CYS A 307 -9.43 12.45 -20.44
C CYS A 307 -9.57 11.00 -20.93
N GLU A 308 -8.55 10.17 -20.67
CA GLU A 308 -8.55 8.75 -21.02
C GLU A 308 -9.56 7.92 -20.21
N HIS A 309 -9.76 8.28 -18.94
CA HIS A 309 -10.72 7.63 -18.05
C HIS A 309 -11.20 8.59 -16.97
N TRP A 310 -12.47 8.48 -16.63
CA TRP A 310 -13.05 9.07 -15.43
C TRP A 310 -14.10 8.11 -14.86
N ASN A 311 -14.30 8.17 -13.55
CA ASN A 311 -15.40 7.49 -12.90
C ASN A 311 -15.90 8.26 -11.68
N PHE A 312 -16.95 7.74 -11.08
CA PHE A 312 -17.46 8.16 -9.78
C PHE A 312 -17.76 6.90 -8.97
N GLN A 313 -17.29 6.86 -7.72
CA GLN A 313 -17.57 5.75 -6.81
C GLN A 313 -18.23 6.25 -5.53
N LEU A 314 -19.18 5.46 -5.03
CA LEU A 314 -19.77 5.64 -3.72
C LEU A 314 -19.06 4.72 -2.71
N ASN A 315 -18.63 5.32 -1.60
CA ASN A 315 -17.99 4.62 -0.49
C ASN A 315 -18.92 4.62 0.74
N ASN A 316 -18.58 3.81 1.74
CA ASN A 316 -19.28 3.76 3.03
C ASN A 316 -18.91 4.92 3.96
#